data_AF-A0A917RTL4-F1
#
_entry.id   AF-A0A917RTL4-F1
#
_cell.length_a   1.000
_cell.length_b   1.000
_cell.length_c   1.000
_cell.angle_alpha   90.00
_cell.angle_beta   90.00
_cell.angle_gamma   90.00
#
_symmetry.space_group_name_H-M   'P 1'
#
loop_
_entity.id
_entity.type
_entity.pdbx_description
1 polymer ?
#
loop_
_entity_poly.entity_id
_entity_poly.type
_entity_poly.pdbx_seq_one_letter_code
_entity_poly.pdbx_strand_id
1 'polypeptide(L)'
;MRKAETHGSGSRAPRSRILLALLALAAAVVGTACGDTITGRATPGMTPVELSQLDAGLFPTEPSAFEMEVTTDSDVYSLEARRMLGFLISPHDVDPELRYLNETQLVARGTSPSLLPEEFAPISDRNYLIAGAVTSRVNNDPRRAMDGLVALLRFGNDDYARTAATEYNTAADQRSPGREKLVIAGHDKARAGRAPTRDHAQAFAAKGSYVVAASFTAPADQADRMTDWLKTLFDLQFAAMKDLTPTPPDDILDLPTDPEGVMSTTLPAQYPGSAAYNGLAGAYPPAAHIHFENDADQIADYTRYRVDLVARNEATVYRTASTEHAFALQARLSRPAEYDEEIPGPPGIADARCIQRAVSSVMSERFYCVLVYERYVAVVDSYGLGDLPAPELYQAAAAQYSVLANSRAPG
;
A
#
# COMPACT_ATOMS: atom_id res chain seq x y z
N MET A 1 -36.90 15.16 -90.44
CA MET A 1 -37.10 15.34 -88.99
C MET A 1 -35.74 15.50 -88.32
N ARG A 2 -35.56 16.62 -87.60
CA ARG A 2 -34.48 17.00 -86.65
C ARG A 2 -33.07 16.42 -86.89
N LYS A 3 -32.22 17.21 -87.57
CA LYS A 3 -30.99 17.90 -87.08
C LYS A 3 -29.86 16.94 -86.68
N ALA A 4 -28.90 16.67 -87.58
CA ALA A 4 -27.72 17.48 -87.97
C ALA A 4 -26.52 17.17 -87.05
N GLU A 5 -25.54 16.39 -87.52
CA GLU A 5 -24.26 16.87 -88.15
C GLU A 5 -23.30 17.48 -87.10
N THR A 6 -22.00 17.23 -87.02
CA THR A 6 -21.01 16.48 -87.81
C THR A 6 -19.70 16.38 -86.98
N HIS A 7 -18.81 15.50 -87.44
CA HIS A 7 -17.44 15.20 -87.01
C HIS A 7 -16.50 16.32 -86.57
N GLY A 8 -15.43 15.92 -85.85
CA GLY A 8 -14.11 16.53 -86.05
C GLY A 8 -13.09 16.31 -84.93
N SER A 9 -12.11 15.44 -85.18
CA SER A 9 -10.91 15.16 -84.37
C SER A 9 -9.91 16.33 -84.37
N GLY A 10 -9.07 16.46 -83.33
CA GLY A 10 -7.76 17.12 -83.46
C GLY A 10 -7.24 17.89 -82.23
N SER A 11 -6.15 17.39 -81.65
CA SER A 11 -5.40 17.89 -80.48
C SER A 11 -4.84 19.33 -80.58
N ARG A 12 -4.65 20.01 -79.43
CA ARG A 12 -3.36 20.54 -78.89
C ARG A 12 -3.60 21.40 -77.64
N ALA A 13 -2.79 21.18 -76.58
CA ALA A 13 -2.67 22.03 -75.39
C ALA A 13 -1.90 23.34 -75.73
N PRO A 14 -1.93 24.42 -74.90
CA PRO A 14 -1.19 24.49 -73.63
C PRO A 14 -1.95 25.18 -72.47
N ARG A 15 -1.88 24.65 -71.24
CA ARG A 15 -1.08 25.14 -70.09
C ARG A 15 -1.21 26.63 -69.74
N SER A 16 -1.44 26.84 -68.43
CA SER A 16 -1.02 27.98 -67.62
C SER A 16 -1.86 29.26 -67.77
N ARG A 17 -2.75 29.51 -66.78
CA ARG A 17 -3.09 30.87 -66.24
C ARG A 17 -4.30 30.91 -65.30
N ILE A 18 -4.97 29.80 -64.98
CA ILE A 18 -6.18 29.81 -64.13
C ILE A 18 -5.98 29.00 -62.84
N LEU A 19 -4.84 29.16 -62.17
CA LEU A 19 -4.58 28.54 -60.86
C LEU A 19 -4.02 29.53 -59.83
N LEU A 20 -3.95 30.82 -60.17
CA LEU A 20 -3.34 31.87 -59.33
C LEU A 20 -4.33 32.86 -58.70
N ALA A 21 -5.65 32.68 -58.88
CA ALA A 21 -6.65 33.62 -58.37
C ALA A 21 -7.41 33.15 -57.11
N LEU A 22 -7.12 31.96 -56.56
CA LEU A 22 -7.79 31.41 -55.37
C LEU A 22 -6.91 31.40 -54.10
N LEU A 23 -5.68 31.94 -54.16
CA LEU A 23 -4.71 31.94 -53.06
C LEU A 23 -4.57 33.28 -52.31
N ALA A 24 -5.38 34.30 -52.64
CA ALA A 24 -5.23 35.66 -52.10
C ALA A 24 -6.35 36.09 -51.13
N LEU A 25 -7.23 35.18 -50.68
CA LEU A 25 -8.29 35.48 -49.71
C LEU A 25 -8.28 34.52 -48.50
N ALA A 26 -7.08 34.13 -48.06
CA ALA A 26 -6.86 33.36 -46.83
C ALA A 26 -5.77 34.00 -45.94
N ALA A 27 -5.62 35.33 -46.03
CA ALA A 27 -4.61 36.10 -45.30
C ALA A 27 -5.26 37.31 -44.61
N ALA A 28 -6.21 37.09 -43.70
CA ALA A 28 -6.73 38.15 -42.83
C ALA A 28 -7.52 37.63 -41.60
N VAL A 29 -7.02 36.60 -40.90
CA VAL A 29 -7.39 36.38 -39.48
C VAL A 29 -6.16 35.86 -38.74
N VAL A 30 -5.12 36.69 -38.63
CA VAL A 30 -4.12 36.52 -37.58
C VAL A 30 -4.71 37.20 -36.36
N GLY A 31 -5.55 36.45 -35.64
CA GLY A 31 -5.96 36.81 -34.30
C GLY A 31 -4.70 36.88 -33.43
N THR A 32 -4.49 38.03 -32.82
CA THR A 32 -3.46 38.33 -31.83
C THR A 32 -3.53 37.34 -30.67
N ALA A 33 -2.79 36.25 -30.75
CA ALA A 33 -2.40 35.50 -29.57
C ALA A 33 -1.32 36.33 -28.86
N CYS A 34 -1.75 37.19 -27.92
CA CYS A 34 -0.89 37.63 -26.83
C CYS A 34 -0.65 36.40 -25.95
N GLY A 35 0.19 35.49 -26.42
CA GLY A 35 0.80 34.48 -25.59
C GLY A 35 2.01 35.12 -24.96
N ASP A 36 1.84 35.72 -23.78
CA ASP A 36 2.97 35.81 -22.87
C ASP A 36 3.43 34.37 -22.65
N THR A 37 4.57 34.03 -23.25
CA THR A 37 5.27 32.81 -22.92
C THR A 37 5.83 33.05 -21.52
N ILE A 38 5.02 32.74 -20.52
CA ILE A 38 5.49 32.65 -19.14
C ILE A 38 6.62 31.61 -19.18
N THR A 39 7.85 32.10 -19.07
CA THR A 39 9.04 31.26 -18.94
C THR A 39 8.98 30.65 -17.55
N GLY A 40 8.37 29.47 -17.48
CA GLY A 40 8.22 28.68 -16.28
C GLY A 40 7.91 27.25 -16.66
N ARG A 41 8.53 26.29 -15.99
CA ARG A 41 8.09 24.90 -16.06
C ARG A 41 6.73 24.88 -15.38
N ALA A 42 5.66 24.48 -16.06
CA ALA A 42 4.35 24.32 -15.43
C ALA A 42 4.50 23.32 -14.29
N THR A 43 4.51 23.82 -13.05
CA THR A 43 4.45 22.99 -11.86
C THR A 43 3.00 22.58 -11.67
N PRO A 44 2.71 21.31 -11.33
CA PRO A 44 1.36 20.91 -10.95
C PRO A 44 0.82 21.84 -9.87
N GLY A 45 -0.24 22.57 -10.19
CA GLY A 45 -1.00 23.39 -9.26
C GLY A 45 -2.34 22.72 -8.99
N MET A 46 -2.87 22.89 -7.79
CA MET A 46 -4.20 22.37 -7.46
C MET A 46 -5.29 23.19 -8.12
N THR A 47 -6.32 22.51 -8.60
CA THR A 47 -7.58 23.14 -8.97
C THR A 47 -8.27 23.66 -7.71
N PRO A 48 -8.68 24.94 -7.65
CA PRO A 48 -9.42 25.47 -6.51
C PRO A 48 -10.71 24.68 -6.24
N VAL A 49 -10.98 24.43 -4.96
CA VAL A 49 -12.16 23.69 -4.49
C VAL A 49 -12.94 24.56 -3.49
N GLU A 50 -14.25 24.71 -3.74
CA GLU A 50 -15.16 25.46 -2.87
C GLU A 50 -15.70 24.53 -1.77
N LEU A 51 -15.06 24.52 -0.59
CA LEU A 51 -15.37 23.58 0.49
C LEU A 51 -16.86 23.53 0.88
N SER A 52 -17.55 24.69 0.90
CA SER A 52 -18.99 24.76 1.25
C SER A 52 -19.94 24.07 0.26
N GLN A 53 -19.45 23.69 -0.92
CA GLN A 53 -20.22 23.00 -1.96
C GLN A 53 -19.95 21.49 -1.97
N LEU A 54 -19.01 21.01 -1.16
CA LEU A 54 -18.71 19.59 -1.05
C LEU A 54 -19.78 18.89 -0.21
N ASP A 55 -20.32 17.79 -0.73
CA ASP A 55 -21.20 16.90 0.04
C ASP A 55 -20.35 15.91 0.84
N ALA A 56 -20.13 16.20 2.12
CA ALA A 56 -19.43 15.32 3.04
C ALA A 56 -20.36 14.32 3.76
N GLY A 57 -21.68 14.34 3.49
CA GLY A 57 -22.64 13.50 4.21
C GLY A 57 -22.57 13.69 5.73
N LEU A 58 -22.42 12.57 6.46
CA LEU A 58 -22.26 12.56 7.91
C LEU A 58 -20.80 12.61 8.38
N PHE A 59 -19.85 12.60 7.43
CA PHE A 59 -18.44 12.57 7.77
C PHE A 59 -17.94 13.91 8.33
N PRO A 60 -17.07 13.91 9.36
CA PRO A 60 -16.53 15.14 9.91
C PRO A 60 -15.60 15.81 8.89
N THR A 61 -15.73 17.13 8.78
CA THR A 61 -14.94 17.96 7.86
C THR A 61 -13.83 18.74 8.57
N GLU A 62 -13.81 18.70 9.91
CA GLU A 62 -12.82 19.38 10.72
C GLU A 62 -11.74 18.40 11.20
N PRO A 63 -10.48 18.86 11.35
CA PRO A 63 -9.42 18.07 11.98
C PRO A 63 -9.83 17.66 13.39
N SER A 64 -9.69 16.38 13.71
CA SER A 64 -9.87 15.88 15.06
C SER A 64 -8.54 15.77 15.79
N ALA A 65 -8.53 16.06 17.09
CA ALA A 65 -7.41 15.68 17.94
C ALA A 65 -7.30 14.14 17.95
N PHE A 66 -6.09 13.62 17.78
CA PHE A 66 -5.83 12.20 17.92
C PHE A 66 -5.27 11.92 19.31
N GLU A 67 -6.03 11.17 20.09
CA GLU A 67 -5.57 10.61 21.35
C GLU A 67 -5.70 9.10 21.23
N MET A 68 -4.56 8.41 21.32
CA MET A 68 -4.57 6.95 21.38
C MET A 68 -5.22 6.53 22.69
N GLU A 69 -6.34 5.83 22.62
CA GLU A 69 -6.96 5.23 23.79
C GLU A 69 -6.11 4.03 24.25
N VAL A 70 -5.50 4.15 25.43
CA VAL A 70 -4.73 3.07 26.04
C VAL A 70 -5.59 2.41 27.10
N THR A 71 -6.15 1.24 26.77
CA THR A 71 -7.02 0.48 27.67
C THR A 71 -6.32 -0.74 28.25
N THR A 72 -5.36 -1.30 27.51
CA THR A 72 -4.63 -2.52 27.86
C THR A 72 -3.14 -2.40 27.53
N ASP A 73 -2.31 -3.26 28.11
CA ASP A 73 -0.89 -3.39 27.74
C ASP A 73 -0.71 -3.67 26.24
N SER A 74 -1.67 -4.35 25.60
CA SER A 74 -1.64 -4.65 24.17
C SER A 74 -1.66 -3.38 23.32
N ASP A 75 -2.38 -2.35 23.75
CA ASP A 75 -2.45 -1.07 23.05
C ASP A 75 -1.06 -0.41 23.05
N VAL A 76 -0.36 -0.45 24.18
CA VAL A 76 1.02 0.05 24.32
C VAL A 76 1.98 -0.71 23.39
N TYR A 77 1.93 -2.03 23.41
CA TYR A 77 2.82 -2.86 22.58
C TYR A 77 2.56 -2.73 21.08
N SER A 78 1.36 -2.29 20.68
CA SER A 78 1.08 -1.98 19.29
C SER A 78 1.96 -0.85 18.75
N LEU A 79 2.43 0.09 19.59
CA LEU A 79 3.36 1.15 19.17
C LEU A 79 4.70 0.57 18.73
N GLU A 80 5.25 -0.34 19.55
CA GLU A 80 6.48 -1.05 19.21
C GLU A 80 6.27 -1.97 17.99
N ALA A 81 5.13 -2.64 17.87
CA ALA A 81 4.79 -3.46 16.72
C ALA A 81 4.78 -2.64 15.40
N ARG A 82 4.19 -1.45 15.40
CA ARG A 82 4.21 -0.54 14.23
C ARG A 82 5.63 -0.12 13.88
N ARG A 83 6.46 0.20 14.87
CA ARG A 83 7.88 0.54 14.64
C ARG A 83 8.64 -0.65 14.04
N MET A 84 8.36 -1.86 14.50
CA MET A 84 8.99 -3.09 14.01
C MET A 84 8.69 -3.39 12.54
N LEU A 85 7.52 -2.99 12.01
CA LEU A 85 7.23 -3.08 10.56
C LEU A 85 8.31 -2.39 9.72
N GLY A 86 8.88 -1.28 10.19
CA GLY A 86 9.94 -0.57 9.46
C GLY A 86 11.26 -1.34 9.32
N PHE A 87 11.37 -2.52 9.94
CA PHE A 87 12.52 -3.41 9.86
C PHE A 87 12.15 -4.79 9.31
N LEU A 88 10.88 -5.02 8.99
CA LEU A 88 10.39 -6.26 8.40
C LEU A 88 10.67 -6.24 6.90
N ILE A 89 11.07 -7.36 6.32
CA ILE A 89 11.14 -7.49 4.86
C ILE A 89 9.81 -7.97 4.30
N SER A 90 9.60 -7.77 3.01
CA SER A 90 8.45 -8.32 2.29
C SER A 90 8.78 -9.71 1.73
N PRO A 91 7.84 -10.67 1.70
CA PRO A 91 7.99 -11.90 0.92
C PRO A 91 8.32 -11.63 -0.56
N HIS A 92 7.88 -10.49 -1.11
CA HIS A 92 8.22 -10.04 -2.46
C HIS A 92 9.73 -9.84 -2.66
N ASP A 93 10.46 -9.45 -1.61
CA ASP A 93 11.92 -9.26 -1.68
C ASP A 93 12.66 -10.60 -1.81
N VAL A 94 11.99 -11.70 -1.44
CA VAL A 94 12.48 -13.08 -1.55
C VAL A 94 12.11 -13.67 -2.91
N ASP A 95 10.86 -13.45 -3.35
CA ASP A 95 10.37 -13.89 -4.64
C ASP A 95 9.36 -12.89 -5.23
N PRO A 96 9.63 -12.30 -6.41
CA PRO A 96 8.72 -11.36 -7.06
C PRO A 96 7.35 -11.96 -7.43
N GLU A 97 7.20 -13.29 -7.50
CA GLU A 97 5.87 -13.90 -7.69
C GLU A 97 4.95 -13.61 -6.49
N LEU A 98 5.49 -13.41 -5.28
CA LEU A 98 4.74 -13.05 -4.07
C LEU A 98 4.46 -11.55 -4.02
N ARG A 99 3.69 -11.08 -4.99
CA ARG A 99 3.47 -9.66 -5.28
C ARG A 99 2.37 -9.02 -4.45
N TYR A 100 1.24 -9.70 -4.31
CA TYR A 100 0.02 -9.09 -3.82
C TYR A 100 -0.11 -9.24 -2.32
N LEU A 101 -0.48 -8.17 -1.63
CA LEU A 101 -0.73 -8.19 -0.19
C LEU A 101 -1.86 -9.18 0.11
N ASN A 102 -1.60 -10.04 1.08
CA ASN A 102 -2.62 -10.89 1.66
C ASN A 102 -3.02 -10.36 3.04
N GLU A 103 -2.03 -10.05 3.88
CA GLU A 103 -2.27 -9.48 5.20
C GLU A 103 -1.06 -8.68 5.70
N THR A 104 -1.35 -7.73 6.59
CA THR A 104 -0.38 -7.14 7.51
C THR A 104 -1.02 -7.12 8.89
N GLN A 105 -0.27 -7.57 9.90
CA GLN A 105 -0.78 -7.77 11.24
C GLN A 105 0.20 -7.18 12.26
N LEU A 106 -0.32 -6.48 13.26
CA LEU A 106 0.43 -6.23 14.49
C LEU A 106 0.13 -7.35 15.49
N VAL A 107 1.18 -7.83 16.11
CA VAL A 107 1.11 -8.83 17.17
C VAL A 107 1.41 -8.12 18.49
N ALA A 108 0.53 -8.31 19.45
CA ALA A 108 0.74 -7.93 20.83
C ALA A 108 0.33 -9.09 21.74
N ARG A 109 0.54 -8.94 23.04
CA ARG A 109 0.14 -9.96 24.02
C ARG A 109 -1.37 -10.23 23.91
N GLY A 110 -1.74 -11.50 23.79
CA GLY A 110 -3.13 -11.92 23.57
C GLY A 110 -3.56 -11.98 22.10
N THR A 111 -2.71 -11.55 21.15
CA THR A 111 -2.90 -11.74 19.71
C THR A 111 -1.97 -12.85 19.22
N SER A 112 -2.53 -13.86 18.56
CA SER A 112 -1.72 -14.89 17.89
C SER A 112 -1.21 -14.37 16.54
N PRO A 113 0.10 -14.45 16.25
CA PRO A 113 0.62 -14.21 14.90
C PRO A 113 -0.07 -15.13 13.89
N SER A 114 -0.58 -14.60 12.79
CA SER A 114 -1.33 -15.33 11.74
C SER A 114 -0.59 -16.54 11.16
N LEU A 115 0.74 -16.45 11.01
CA LEU A 115 1.59 -17.57 10.56
C LEU A 115 1.74 -18.69 11.60
N LEU A 116 1.28 -18.48 12.84
CA LEU A 116 1.32 -19.44 13.93
C LEU A 116 -0.10 -19.88 14.31
N PRO A 117 -0.35 -21.18 14.44
CA PRO A 117 -1.61 -21.67 14.96
C PRO A 117 -1.91 -21.10 16.37
N GLU A 118 -3.17 -20.87 16.69
CA GLU A 118 -3.58 -20.29 17.99
C GLU A 118 -3.09 -21.12 19.19
N GLU A 119 -2.97 -22.45 19.03
CA GLU A 119 -2.41 -23.32 20.05
C GLU A 119 -0.94 -23.01 20.41
N PHE A 120 -0.24 -22.18 19.65
CA PHE A 120 1.12 -21.73 19.95
C PHE A 120 1.14 -20.48 20.85
N ALA A 121 0.00 -19.86 21.16
CA ALA A 121 -0.07 -18.70 22.06
C ALA A 121 0.60 -18.96 23.44
N PRO A 122 0.46 -20.14 24.08
CA PRO A 122 1.17 -20.42 25.33
C PRO A 122 2.70 -20.43 25.20
N ILE A 123 3.25 -20.58 23.99
CA ILE A 123 4.69 -20.47 23.69
C ILE A 123 5.11 -19.00 23.75
N SER A 124 4.33 -18.15 23.11
CA SER A 124 4.53 -16.70 23.15
C SER A 124 4.48 -16.17 24.58
N ASP A 125 3.46 -16.57 25.35
CA ASP A 125 3.24 -16.06 26.71
C ASP A 125 4.36 -16.45 27.67
N ARG A 126 4.76 -17.73 27.71
CA ARG A 126 5.79 -18.20 28.64
C ARG A 126 7.19 -17.68 28.32
N ASN A 127 7.43 -17.30 27.07
CA ASN A 127 8.67 -16.68 26.64
C ASN A 127 8.58 -15.15 26.64
N TYR A 128 7.53 -14.54 27.19
CA TYR A 128 7.39 -13.09 27.30
C TYR A 128 7.44 -12.38 25.95
N LEU A 129 6.59 -12.80 25.01
CA LEU A 129 6.33 -12.02 23.80
C LEU A 129 5.84 -10.61 24.20
N ILE A 130 6.51 -9.59 23.69
CA ILE A 130 6.22 -8.17 23.91
C ILE A 130 5.36 -7.65 22.76
N ALA A 131 5.89 -7.72 21.54
CA ALA A 131 5.30 -7.17 20.34
C ALA A 131 5.76 -7.95 19.12
N GLY A 132 5.09 -7.79 17.98
CA GLY A 132 5.52 -8.36 16.73
C GLY A 132 4.79 -7.76 15.55
N ALA A 133 5.28 -8.06 14.35
CA ALA A 133 4.64 -7.68 13.11
C ALA A 133 4.69 -8.86 12.15
N VAL A 134 3.63 -9.03 11.36
CA VAL A 134 3.53 -10.02 10.28
C VAL A 134 3.17 -9.31 8.99
N THR A 135 3.74 -9.78 7.89
CA THR A 135 3.30 -9.43 6.53
C THR A 135 3.26 -10.70 5.69
N SER A 136 2.21 -10.84 4.87
CA SER A 136 2.03 -11.95 3.94
C SER A 136 1.77 -11.41 2.54
N ARG A 137 2.33 -12.11 1.55
CA ARG A 137 2.03 -11.86 0.14
C ARG A 137 1.77 -13.15 -0.60
N VAL A 138 0.92 -13.04 -1.61
CA VAL A 138 0.48 -14.12 -2.50
C VAL A 138 0.72 -13.76 -3.95
N ASN A 139 0.68 -14.77 -4.83
CA ASN A 139 0.83 -14.56 -6.27
C ASN A 139 -0.49 -14.34 -7.03
N ASN A 140 -1.64 -14.49 -6.36
CA ASN A 140 -2.99 -14.42 -6.98
C ASN A 140 -3.18 -15.35 -8.20
N ASP A 141 -2.40 -16.45 -8.31
CA ASP A 141 -2.63 -17.50 -9.30
C ASP A 141 -3.37 -18.69 -8.65
N PRO A 142 -4.70 -18.85 -8.86
CA PRO A 142 -5.45 -19.95 -8.24
C PRO A 142 -5.04 -21.34 -8.75
N ARG A 143 -4.32 -21.43 -9.89
CA ARG A 143 -3.85 -22.71 -10.44
C ARG A 143 -2.48 -23.10 -9.91
N ARG A 144 -1.67 -22.12 -9.50
CA ARG A 144 -0.33 -22.31 -8.95
C ARG A 144 -0.14 -21.44 -7.71
N ALA A 145 -1.06 -21.56 -6.75
CA ALA A 145 -1.10 -20.68 -5.58
C ALA A 145 0.22 -20.73 -4.80
N MET A 146 0.75 -19.55 -4.52
CA MET A 146 1.90 -19.35 -3.64
C MET A 146 1.56 -18.31 -2.59
N ASP A 147 2.10 -18.51 -1.40
CA ASP A 147 1.97 -17.63 -0.25
C ASP A 147 3.31 -17.61 0.50
N GLY A 148 3.74 -16.43 0.93
CA GLY A 148 4.85 -16.25 1.86
C GLY A 148 4.43 -15.34 2.99
N LEU A 149 4.75 -15.73 4.22
CA LEU A 149 4.55 -14.96 5.43
C LEU A 149 5.88 -14.78 6.14
N VAL A 150 6.15 -13.55 6.58
CA VAL A 150 7.30 -13.21 7.44
C VAL A 150 6.79 -12.53 8.68
N ALA A 151 7.27 -12.97 9.84
CA ALA A 151 7.03 -12.33 11.10
C ALA A 151 8.32 -11.99 11.83
N LEU A 152 8.33 -10.81 12.44
CA LEU A 152 9.34 -10.39 13.40
C LEU A 152 8.67 -10.30 14.78
N LEU A 153 9.05 -11.21 15.68
CA LEU A 153 8.47 -11.34 17.02
C LEU A 153 9.50 -10.94 18.06
N ARG A 154 9.16 -10.02 18.95
CA ARG A 154 10.04 -9.49 19.99
C ARG A 154 9.70 -10.13 21.34
N PHE A 155 10.72 -10.68 21.99
CA PHE A 155 10.63 -11.28 23.32
C PHE A 155 11.40 -10.45 24.34
N GLY A 156 11.22 -10.78 25.63
CA GLY A 156 11.85 -10.06 26.73
C GLY A 156 13.38 -9.98 26.68
N ASN A 157 14.04 -10.99 26.10
CA ASN A 157 15.49 -11.03 25.92
C ASN A 157 15.90 -12.13 24.90
N ASP A 158 17.21 -12.23 24.67
CA ASP A 158 17.85 -13.21 23.80
C ASP A 158 17.58 -14.68 24.15
N ASP A 159 17.55 -15.03 25.43
CA ASP A 159 17.31 -16.40 25.88
C ASP A 159 15.88 -16.83 25.61
N TYR A 160 14.92 -15.95 25.90
CA TYR A 160 13.52 -16.17 25.61
C TYR A 160 13.26 -16.30 24.10
N ALA A 161 13.87 -15.44 23.27
CA ALA A 161 13.75 -15.56 21.82
C ALA A 161 14.30 -16.90 21.29
N ARG A 162 15.48 -17.34 21.76
CA ARG A 162 16.05 -18.65 21.38
C ARG A 162 15.17 -19.82 21.81
N THR A 163 14.60 -19.74 23.01
CA THR A 163 13.73 -20.77 23.57
C THR A 163 12.43 -20.84 22.78
N ALA A 164 11.77 -19.70 22.55
CA ALA A 164 10.57 -19.59 21.73
C ALA A 164 10.78 -20.17 20.32
N ALA A 165 11.86 -19.80 19.62
CA ALA A 165 12.16 -20.33 18.29
C ALA A 165 12.31 -21.87 18.27
N THR A 166 12.90 -22.44 19.32
CA THR A 166 13.03 -23.89 19.47
C THR A 166 11.67 -24.54 19.73
N GLU A 167 10.90 -23.99 20.65
CA GLU A 167 9.60 -24.52 21.05
C GLU A 167 8.55 -24.41 19.95
N TYR A 168 8.53 -23.31 19.18
CA TYR A 168 7.67 -23.20 17.99
C TYR A 168 8.00 -24.29 16.98
N ASN A 169 9.28 -24.55 16.70
CA ASN A 169 9.64 -25.62 15.77
C ASN A 169 9.23 -27.00 16.30
N THR A 170 9.43 -27.26 17.60
CA THR A 170 9.00 -28.52 18.22
C THR A 170 7.48 -28.68 18.14
N ALA A 171 6.71 -27.62 18.39
CA ALA A 171 5.26 -27.65 18.27
C ALA A 171 4.81 -27.86 16.81
N ALA A 172 5.51 -27.26 15.85
CA ALA A 172 5.28 -27.49 14.42
C ALA A 172 5.59 -28.93 13.99
N ASP A 173 6.64 -29.56 14.55
CA ASP A 173 6.95 -30.98 14.33
C ASP A 173 5.89 -31.92 14.93
N GLN A 174 5.30 -31.55 16.07
CA GLN A 174 4.19 -32.29 16.69
C GLN A 174 2.90 -32.16 15.87
N ARG A 175 2.61 -30.96 15.36
CA ARG A 175 1.43 -30.68 14.53
C ARG A 175 1.51 -31.33 13.15
N SER A 176 2.71 -31.41 12.57
CA SER A 176 2.96 -32.07 11.28
C SER A 176 4.03 -33.14 11.43
N PRO A 177 3.67 -34.34 11.96
CA PRO A 177 4.61 -35.44 12.10
C PRO A 177 5.23 -35.83 10.76
N GLY A 178 6.54 -36.07 10.77
CA GLY A 178 7.28 -36.45 9.56
C GLY A 178 7.80 -35.27 8.73
N ARG A 179 7.72 -34.02 9.25
CA ARG A 179 8.41 -32.87 8.65
C ARG A 179 9.87 -33.20 8.36
N GLU A 180 10.29 -32.93 7.13
CA GLU A 180 11.67 -33.03 6.70
C GLU A 180 12.44 -31.83 7.25
N LYS A 181 13.49 -32.08 8.04
CA LYS A 181 14.36 -31.01 8.53
C LYS A 181 15.15 -30.40 7.37
N LEU A 182 15.07 -29.08 7.23
CA LEU A 182 15.85 -28.32 6.25
C LEU A 182 17.10 -27.72 6.91
N VAL A 183 18.23 -27.75 6.21
CA VAL A 183 19.46 -27.05 6.61
C VAL A 183 19.56 -25.77 5.81
N ILE A 184 19.59 -24.64 6.49
CA ILE A 184 19.66 -23.31 5.85
C ILE A 184 21.12 -22.83 5.90
N ALA A 185 21.79 -22.85 4.74
CA ALA A 185 23.21 -22.49 4.66
C ALA A 185 23.45 -21.05 5.15
N GLY A 186 24.41 -20.88 6.07
CA GLY A 186 24.73 -19.59 6.70
C GLY A 186 23.88 -19.28 7.94
N HIS A 187 22.84 -20.09 8.21
CA HIS A 187 21.91 -19.93 9.33
C HIS A 187 21.75 -21.24 10.11
N ASP A 188 22.85 -21.88 10.50
CA ASP A 188 22.85 -23.22 11.12
C ASP A 188 22.05 -23.33 12.42
N LYS A 189 21.78 -22.19 13.07
CA LYS A 189 20.94 -22.09 14.27
C LYS A 189 19.44 -21.98 13.96
N ALA A 190 19.06 -21.70 12.72
CA ALA A 190 17.68 -21.71 12.28
C ALA A 190 17.07 -23.10 12.42
N ARG A 191 15.79 -23.14 12.75
CA ARG A 191 14.98 -24.34 12.86
C ARG A 191 13.99 -24.31 11.72
N ALA A 192 14.22 -25.14 10.70
CA ALA A 192 13.40 -25.16 9.50
C ALA A 192 12.93 -26.58 9.20
N GLY A 193 11.70 -26.70 8.74
CA GLY A 193 11.13 -27.98 8.36
C GLY A 193 10.04 -27.85 7.29
N ARG A 194 10.07 -28.75 6.32
CA ARG A 194 9.11 -28.89 5.23
C ARG A 194 8.09 -29.97 5.55
N ALA A 195 6.81 -29.68 5.34
CA ALA A 195 5.73 -30.62 5.56
C ALA A 195 5.88 -31.87 4.66
N PRO A 196 5.38 -33.06 5.07
CA PRO A 196 5.42 -34.27 4.24
C PRO A 196 4.75 -34.13 2.87
N THR A 197 3.74 -33.26 2.78
CA THR A 197 3.04 -32.86 1.54
C THR A 197 3.93 -32.12 0.56
N ARG A 198 5.10 -31.63 1.00
CA ARG A 198 6.09 -30.86 0.25
C ARG A 198 5.62 -29.48 -0.24
N ASP A 199 4.38 -29.10 0.06
CA ASP A 199 3.75 -27.85 -0.36
C ASP A 199 3.94 -26.70 0.63
N HIS A 200 4.48 -26.98 1.82
CA HIS A 200 4.65 -26.00 2.89
C HIS A 200 5.99 -26.16 3.62
N ALA A 201 6.66 -25.05 3.90
CA ALA A 201 7.84 -25.00 4.76
C ALA A 201 7.74 -23.86 5.76
N GLN A 202 8.17 -24.13 6.99
CA GLN A 202 8.19 -23.15 8.06
C GLN A 202 9.56 -23.12 8.73
N ALA A 203 10.03 -21.93 9.09
CA ALA A 203 11.29 -21.75 9.78
C ALA A 203 11.24 -20.69 10.88
N PHE A 204 12.12 -20.87 11.86
CA PHE A 204 12.30 -19.99 13.01
C PHE A 204 13.78 -19.74 13.25
N ALA A 205 14.18 -18.48 13.39
CA ALA A 205 15.55 -18.13 13.76
C ALA A 205 15.56 -16.97 14.75
N ALA A 206 16.33 -17.11 15.82
CA ALA A 206 16.50 -16.06 16.82
C ALA A 206 17.72 -15.20 16.53
N LYS A 207 17.58 -13.87 16.65
CA LYS A 207 18.66 -12.88 16.57
C LYS A 207 18.41 -11.77 17.59
N GLY A 208 19.28 -11.67 18.60
CA GLY A 208 19.02 -10.82 19.76
C GLY A 208 17.72 -11.25 20.46
N SER A 209 16.94 -10.27 20.94
CA SER A 209 15.64 -10.48 21.57
C SER A 209 14.49 -10.74 20.57
N TYR A 210 14.80 -11.11 19.32
CA TYR A 210 13.80 -11.31 18.28
C TYR A 210 13.83 -12.74 17.72
N VAL A 211 12.65 -13.23 17.34
CA VAL A 211 12.48 -14.39 16.48
C VAL A 211 11.96 -13.92 15.13
N VAL A 212 12.69 -14.26 14.07
CA VAL A 212 12.18 -14.22 12.70
C VAL A 212 11.50 -15.57 12.44
N ALA A 213 10.21 -15.52 12.17
CA ALA A 213 9.43 -16.68 11.76
C ALA A 213 9.00 -16.51 10.31
N ALA A 214 9.08 -17.58 9.53
CA ALA A 214 8.78 -17.57 8.11
C ALA A 214 7.96 -18.80 7.74
N SER A 215 7.03 -18.61 6.83
CA SER A 215 6.18 -19.68 6.27
C SER A 215 6.05 -19.45 4.78
N PHE A 216 6.31 -20.48 3.97
CA PHE A 216 6.08 -20.45 2.53
C PHE A 216 5.25 -21.65 2.10
N THR A 217 4.28 -21.39 1.24
CA THR A 217 3.45 -22.38 0.58
C THR A 217 3.62 -22.26 -0.93
N ALA A 218 3.80 -23.39 -1.61
CA ALA A 218 3.87 -23.45 -3.07
C ALA A 218 3.47 -24.85 -3.55
N PRO A 219 3.17 -25.05 -4.84
CA PRO A 219 2.93 -26.38 -5.40
C PRO A 219 4.08 -27.36 -5.10
N ALA A 220 3.76 -28.62 -4.80
CA ALA A 220 4.72 -29.63 -4.32
C ALA A 220 5.87 -29.93 -5.31
N ASP A 221 5.67 -29.66 -6.61
CA ASP A 221 6.69 -29.75 -7.65
C ASP A 221 7.72 -28.60 -7.62
N GLN A 222 7.45 -27.56 -6.82
CA GLN A 222 8.34 -26.42 -6.56
C GLN A 222 8.93 -26.43 -5.15
N ALA A 223 8.73 -27.51 -4.40
CA ALA A 223 9.18 -27.67 -3.03
C ALA A 223 10.67 -27.38 -2.80
N ASP A 224 11.50 -27.55 -3.81
CA ASP A 224 12.95 -27.34 -3.70
C ASP A 224 13.32 -25.85 -3.64
N ARG A 225 12.44 -24.94 -4.11
CA ARG A 225 12.61 -23.48 -3.95
C ARG A 225 12.55 -23.04 -2.48
N MET A 226 11.83 -23.77 -1.63
CA MET A 226 11.53 -23.33 -0.26
C MET A 226 12.78 -23.15 0.60
N THR A 227 13.79 -24.02 0.44
CA THR A 227 15.05 -23.89 1.19
C THR A 227 15.79 -22.61 0.79
N ASP A 228 15.80 -22.29 -0.51
CA ASP A 228 16.42 -21.07 -1.04
C ASP A 228 15.64 -19.82 -0.62
N TRP A 229 14.31 -19.85 -0.63
CA TRP A 229 13.48 -18.77 -0.11
C TRP A 229 13.73 -18.49 1.36
N LEU A 230 13.74 -19.53 2.20
CA LEU A 230 14.04 -19.39 3.63
C LEU A 230 15.45 -18.84 3.87
N LYS A 231 16.44 -19.27 3.07
CA LYS A 231 17.80 -18.73 3.14
C LYS A 231 17.83 -17.24 2.80
N THR A 232 17.28 -16.86 1.66
CA THR A 232 17.22 -15.47 1.18
C THR A 232 16.47 -14.59 2.18
N LEU A 233 15.35 -15.08 2.73
CA LEU A 233 14.60 -14.39 3.77
C LEU A 233 15.46 -14.09 4.99
N PHE A 234 16.17 -15.09 5.54
CA PHE A 234 17.00 -14.83 6.73
C PHE A 234 18.18 -13.92 6.42
N ASP A 235 18.80 -14.01 5.24
CA ASP A 235 19.86 -13.08 4.82
C ASP A 235 19.35 -11.63 4.80
N LEU A 236 18.23 -11.39 4.12
CA LEU A 236 17.63 -10.05 3.98
C LEU A 236 17.09 -9.53 5.30
N GLN A 237 16.33 -10.34 6.04
CA GLN A 237 15.72 -9.93 7.30
C GLN A 237 16.78 -9.61 8.36
N PHE A 238 17.84 -10.41 8.45
CA PHE A 238 18.92 -10.12 9.39
C PHE A 238 19.76 -8.91 8.99
N ALA A 239 19.85 -8.58 7.70
CA ALA A 239 20.45 -7.34 7.23
C ALA A 239 19.57 -6.13 7.59
N ALA A 240 18.25 -6.21 7.37
CA ALA A 240 17.30 -5.17 7.72
C ALA A 240 17.28 -4.86 9.23
N MET A 241 17.48 -5.88 10.07
CA MET A 241 17.55 -5.72 11.53
C MET A 241 18.88 -5.14 12.05
N LYS A 242 19.85 -4.81 11.19
CA LYS A 242 21.19 -4.39 11.65
C LYS A 242 21.14 -3.18 12.60
N ASP A 243 20.26 -2.23 12.30
CA ASP A 243 20.11 -0.99 13.06
C ASP A 243 18.87 -1.02 13.99
N LEU A 244 18.22 -2.18 14.11
CA LEU A 244 17.07 -2.37 15.00
C LEU A 244 17.55 -2.46 16.45
N THR A 245 17.36 -1.36 17.18
CA THR A 245 17.52 -1.33 18.63
C THR A 245 16.16 -1.59 19.29
N PRO A 246 16.04 -2.58 20.21
CA PRO A 246 14.82 -2.76 20.99
C PRO A 246 14.54 -1.54 21.88
N THR A 247 13.33 -0.99 21.81
CA THR A 247 12.87 0.04 22.76
C THR A 247 12.75 -0.57 24.16
N PRO A 248 13.44 -0.09 25.22
CA PRO A 248 13.27 -0.64 26.56
C PRO A 248 11.77 -0.73 26.94
N PRO A 249 11.30 -1.82 27.58
CA PRO A 249 9.86 -1.99 27.85
C PRO A 249 9.20 -0.80 28.57
N ASP A 250 9.90 -0.19 29.52
CA ASP A 250 9.42 0.98 30.28
C ASP A 250 9.34 2.25 29.41
N ASP A 251 10.08 2.32 28.30
CA ASP A 251 10.12 3.45 27.37
C ASP A 251 9.10 3.32 26.22
N ILE A 252 8.41 2.16 26.09
CA ILE A 252 7.45 1.95 24.99
C ILE A 252 6.28 2.93 25.09
N LEU A 253 5.87 3.28 26.33
CA LEU A 253 4.83 4.28 26.59
C LEU A 253 5.21 5.70 26.17
N ASP A 254 6.51 5.98 26.06
CA ASP A 254 7.03 7.29 25.64
C ASP A 254 7.17 7.41 24.12
N LEU A 255 6.88 6.33 23.37
CA LEU A 255 6.88 6.37 21.90
C LEU A 255 5.79 7.34 21.41
N PRO A 256 6.09 8.21 20.43
CA PRO A 256 5.12 9.18 19.94
C PRO A 256 3.96 8.46 19.24
N THR A 257 2.74 8.71 19.72
CA THR A 257 1.49 8.19 19.13
C THR A 257 1.06 9.01 17.91
N ASP A 258 1.35 10.31 17.91
CA ASP A 258 1.10 11.24 16.80
C ASP A 258 2.33 12.12 16.50
N PRO A 259 3.37 11.55 15.88
CA PRO A 259 4.56 12.30 15.49
C PRO A 259 4.16 13.47 14.57
N GLU A 260 4.53 14.68 14.98
CA GLU A 260 4.30 15.93 14.25
C GLU A 260 2.82 16.24 13.94
N GLY A 261 1.87 15.65 14.68
CA GLY A 261 0.44 15.93 14.51
C GLY A 261 -0.16 15.36 13.23
N VAL A 262 0.49 14.38 12.58
CA VAL A 262 0.06 13.81 11.29
C VAL A 262 -1.32 13.15 11.37
N MET A 263 -1.71 12.59 12.52
CA MET A 263 -3.01 11.93 12.68
C MET A 263 -4.20 12.89 12.62
N SER A 264 -3.99 14.18 12.89
CA SER A 264 -5.02 15.21 12.69
C SER A 264 -5.36 15.47 11.21
N THR A 265 -4.57 14.94 10.27
CA THR A 265 -4.77 15.13 8.83
C THR A 265 -5.66 14.08 8.19
N THR A 266 -5.92 12.97 8.88
CA THR A 266 -6.75 11.88 8.37
C THR A 266 -8.16 11.94 8.93
N LEU A 267 -9.12 11.52 8.13
CA LEU A 267 -10.50 11.32 8.52
C LEU A 267 -10.56 10.31 9.68
N PRO A 268 -11.22 10.66 10.80
CA PRO A 268 -11.37 9.74 11.92
C PRO A 268 -12.39 8.65 11.60
N ALA A 269 -12.19 7.47 12.19
CA ALA A 269 -13.14 6.37 12.12
C ALA A 269 -14.50 6.81 12.70
N GLN A 270 -15.57 6.70 11.92
CA GLN A 270 -16.93 7.00 12.39
C GLN A 270 -17.69 5.78 12.91
N TYR A 271 -17.32 4.58 12.46
CA TYR A 271 -18.08 3.36 12.71
C TYR A 271 -17.21 2.27 13.35
N PRO A 272 -17.69 1.60 14.40
CA PRO A 272 -17.13 0.33 14.85
C PRO A 272 -17.06 -0.66 13.68
N GLY A 273 -15.85 -1.01 13.25
CA GLY A 273 -15.60 -2.01 12.21
C GLY A 273 -15.21 -1.51 10.81
N SER A 274 -14.96 -0.21 10.59
CA SER A 274 -14.21 0.20 9.39
C SER A 274 -12.76 -0.31 9.45
N ALA A 275 -12.03 -0.32 8.33
CA ALA A 275 -10.59 -0.66 8.33
C ALA A 275 -9.74 0.28 9.22
N ALA A 276 -10.34 1.32 9.78
CA ALA A 276 -9.77 2.20 10.79
C ALA A 276 -9.98 1.72 12.24
N TYR A 277 -10.94 0.81 12.44
CA TYR A 277 -11.24 0.20 13.74
C TYR A 277 -10.34 -1.01 14.07
N ASN A 278 -9.29 -1.21 13.30
CA ASN A 278 -8.32 -2.26 13.51
C ASN A 278 -7.14 -1.77 14.37
N GLY A 279 -6.36 -2.69 14.92
CA GLY A 279 -5.09 -2.37 15.56
C GLY A 279 -4.05 -1.73 14.63
N LEU A 280 -4.39 -1.38 13.37
CA LEU A 280 -3.51 -0.79 12.37
C LEU A 280 -3.71 0.72 12.20
N ALA A 281 -4.68 1.35 12.85
CA ALA A 281 -4.74 2.80 12.90
C ALA A 281 -3.49 3.38 13.61
N GLY A 282 -2.99 4.51 13.14
CA GLY A 282 -1.83 5.20 13.72
C GLY A 282 -0.90 5.83 12.68
N ALA A 283 0.18 6.43 13.17
CA ALA A 283 1.21 7.01 12.33
C ALA A 283 2.31 5.98 12.00
N TYR A 284 2.79 6.02 10.76
CA TYR A 284 3.79 5.10 10.23
C TYR A 284 4.94 5.84 9.55
N PRO A 285 6.20 5.42 9.77
CA PRO A 285 7.26 5.77 8.85
C PRO A 285 7.05 5.07 7.50
N PRO A 286 7.63 5.59 6.40
CA PRO A 286 7.41 5.04 5.05
C PRO A 286 7.83 3.57 4.93
N ALA A 287 8.93 3.19 5.59
CA ALA A 287 9.41 1.81 5.61
C ALA A 287 8.46 0.83 6.32
N ALA A 288 7.62 1.31 7.25
CA ALA A 288 6.60 0.48 7.88
C ALA A 288 5.32 0.45 7.02
N HIS A 289 4.93 1.58 6.46
CA HIS A 289 3.68 1.68 5.71
C HIS A 289 3.69 0.89 4.39
N ILE A 290 4.86 0.65 3.80
CA ILE A 290 5.00 -0.11 2.54
C ILE A 290 4.37 -1.52 2.60
N HIS A 291 4.24 -2.10 3.80
CA HIS A 291 3.60 -3.39 4.04
C HIS A 291 2.08 -3.36 3.87
N PHE A 292 1.45 -2.20 3.72
CA PHE A 292 0.03 -2.07 3.42
C PHE A 292 -0.25 -1.89 1.92
N GLU A 293 0.78 -1.75 1.09
CA GLU A 293 0.60 -1.62 -0.36
C GLU A 293 0.17 -2.94 -0.97
N ASN A 294 -1.02 -2.92 -1.59
CA ASN A 294 -1.66 -4.10 -2.16
C ASN A 294 -0.80 -4.75 -3.26
N ASP A 295 -0.12 -3.95 -4.06
CA ASP A 295 0.75 -4.42 -5.14
C ASP A 295 2.19 -3.93 -4.90
N ALA A 296 3.10 -4.85 -4.58
CA ALA A 296 4.50 -4.54 -4.29
C ALA A 296 5.24 -3.91 -5.50
N ASP A 297 4.84 -4.25 -6.72
CA ASP A 297 5.44 -3.66 -7.93
C ASP A 297 4.89 -2.26 -8.20
N GLN A 298 3.72 -1.92 -7.63
CA GLN A 298 3.15 -0.59 -7.75
C GLN A 298 3.99 0.42 -6.96
N ILE A 299 4.31 0.14 -5.71
CA ILE A 299 5.19 1.00 -4.92
C ILE A 299 6.24 0.12 -4.25
N ALA A 300 7.45 0.12 -4.82
CA ALA A 300 8.59 -0.58 -4.24
C ALA A 300 9.17 0.18 -3.04
N ASP A 301 9.20 1.51 -3.12
CA ASP A 301 9.56 2.40 -2.02
C ASP A 301 8.93 3.81 -2.20
N TYR A 302 8.95 4.62 -1.14
CA TYR A 302 8.43 5.99 -1.17
C TYR A 302 9.49 7.08 -1.38
N THR A 303 10.75 6.73 -1.60
CA THR A 303 11.89 7.67 -1.70
C THR A 303 11.69 8.69 -2.81
N ARG A 304 11.23 8.22 -3.99
CA ARG A 304 10.94 9.07 -5.15
C ARG A 304 9.89 10.15 -4.85
N TYR A 305 8.94 9.82 -3.98
CA TYR A 305 7.83 10.70 -3.61
C TYR A 305 8.11 11.50 -2.34
N ARG A 306 9.30 11.31 -1.74
CA ARG A 306 9.71 12.06 -0.55
C ARG A 306 8.67 11.97 0.58
N VAL A 307 8.04 10.81 0.74
CA VAL A 307 7.14 10.57 1.87
C VAL A 307 7.97 10.48 3.13
N ASP A 308 7.56 11.17 4.20
CA ASP A 308 8.25 11.13 5.49
C ASP A 308 7.37 10.56 6.62
N LEU A 309 6.05 10.74 6.55
CA LEU A 309 5.07 10.18 7.48
C LEU A 309 3.79 9.77 6.75
N VAL A 310 3.13 8.73 7.26
CA VAL A 310 1.81 8.29 6.81
C VAL A 310 0.90 8.18 8.02
N ALA A 311 -0.26 8.85 7.99
CA ALA A 311 -1.34 8.65 8.95
C ALA A 311 -2.34 7.66 8.38
N ARG A 312 -2.64 6.59 9.11
CA ARG A 312 -3.66 5.61 8.72
C ARG A 312 -4.79 5.63 9.74
N ASN A 313 -6.01 5.90 9.27
CA ASN A 313 -7.25 5.82 10.04
C ASN A 313 -8.38 5.42 9.06
N GLU A 314 -9.49 6.16 8.98
CA GLU A 314 -10.53 5.93 7.96
C GLU A 314 -10.02 6.21 6.54
N ALA A 315 -9.14 7.19 6.42
CA ALA A 315 -8.34 7.39 5.23
C ALA A 315 -6.88 7.06 5.51
N THR A 316 -6.10 6.88 4.45
CA THR A 316 -4.63 6.86 4.53
C THR A 316 -4.08 8.15 3.95
N VAL A 317 -3.40 8.95 4.77
CA VAL A 317 -2.81 10.23 4.37
C VAL A 317 -1.29 10.16 4.38
N TYR A 318 -0.69 10.35 3.21
CA TYR A 318 0.75 10.43 3.00
C TYR A 318 1.19 11.89 3.02
N ARG A 319 2.23 12.19 3.80
CA ARG A 319 2.88 13.50 3.81
C ARG A 319 4.12 13.46 2.92
N THR A 320 4.10 14.23 1.83
CA THR A 320 5.23 14.35 0.88
C THR A 320 5.98 15.67 1.10
N ALA A 321 7.14 15.82 0.46
CA ALA A 321 7.93 17.05 0.58
C ALA A 321 7.31 18.28 -0.12
N SER A 322 6.49 18.10 -1.17
CA SER A 322 5.87 19.21 -1.91
C SER A 322 4.68 18.75 -2.73
N THR A 323 3.90 19.69 -3.25
CA THR A 323 2.76 19.41 -4.14
C THR A 323 3.13 18.64 -5.40
N GLU A 324 4.31 18.90 -5.98
CA GLU A 324 4.79 18.12 -7.12
C GLU A 324 4.99 16.64 -6.76
N HIS A 325 5.55 16.36 -5.58
CA HIS A 325 5.73 14.99 -5.10
C HIS A 325 4.38 14.34 -4.76
N ALA A 326 3.43 15.10 -4.22
CA ALA A 326 2.08 14.63 -3.94
C ALA A 326 1.37 14.19 -5.22
N PHE A 327 1.38 15.00 -6.28
CA PHE A 327 0.83 14.60 -7.58
C PHE A 327 1.57 13.41 -8.21
N ALA A 328 2.90 13.32 -8.05
CA ALA A 328 3.66 12.18 -8.52
C ALA A 328 3.27 10.87 -7.81
N LEU A 329 3.01 10.94 -6.49
CA LEU A 329 2.52 9.81 -5.71
C LEU A 329 1.07 9.46 -6.05
N GLN A 330 0.19 10.46 -6.17
CA GLN A 330 -1.20 10.25 -6.60
C GLN A 330 -1.25 9.50 -7.92
N ALA A 331 -0.53 9.98 -8.93
CA ALA A 331 -0.48 9.35 -10.24
C ALA A 331 0.04 7.90 -10.19
N ARG A 332 0.85 7.55 -9.19
CA ARG A 332 1.30 6.18 -9.00
C ARG A 332 0.27 5.32 -8.29
N LEU A 333 -0.30 5.82 -7.19
CA LEU A 333 -1.32 5.12 -6.38
C LEU A 333 -2.61 4.89 -7.18
N SER A 334 -3.01 5.83 -8.02
CA SER A 334 -4.23 5.75 -8.84
C SER A 334 -4.00 5.14 -10.22
N ARG A 335 -2.86 4.48 -10.48
CA ARG A 335 -2.62 3.84 -11.77
C ARG A 335 -3.43 2.54 -11.83
N PRO A 336 -4.40 2.40 -12.77
CA PRO A 336 -5.16 1.16 -12.88
C PRO A 336 -4.25 -0.04 -13.19
N ALA A 337 -4.50 -1.17 -12.52
CA ALA A 337 -3.99 -2.47 -12.97
C ALA A 337 -4.70 -2.94 -14.26
N GLU A 338 -4.31 -4.10 -14.80
CA GLU A 338 -4.82 -4.62 -16.09
C GLU A 338 -6.35 -4.69 -16.18
N TYR A 339 -7.01 -4.97 -15.07
CA TYR A 339 -8.47 -5.15 -14.99
C TYR A 339 -9.17 -4.08 -14.14
N ASP A 340 -8.43 -3.09 -13.65
CA ASP A 340 -9.02 -1.97 -12.92
C ASP A 340 -9.63 -0.95 -13.89
N GLU A 341 -10.66 -0.25 -13.43
CA GLU A 341 -11.34 0.79 -14.22
C GLU A 341 -11.24 2.15 -13.52
N GLU A 342 -10.89 3.21 -14.26
CA GLU A 342 -11.00 4.58 -13.76
C GLU A 342 -12.48 5.00 -13.76
N ILE A 343 -12.95 5.51 -12.62
CA ILE A 343 -14.31 6.00 -12.45
C ILE A 343 -14.29 7.52 -12.21
N PRO A 344 -15.41 8.22 -12.45
CA PRO A 344 -15.48 9.65 -12.17
C PRO A 344 -15.13 9.97 -10.71
N GLY A 345 -14.38 11.07 -10.51
CA GLY A 345 -14.08 11.58 -9.18
C GLY A 345 -15.29 12.18 -8.46
N PRO A 346 -15.20 12.42 -7.13
CA PRO A 346 -16.24 13.09 -6.37
C PRO A 346 -16.55 14.50 -6.95
N PRO A 347 -17.83 14.88 -7.04
CA PRO A 347 -18.23 16.21 -7.49
C PRO A 347 -17.52 17.32 -6.70
N GLY A 348 -17.00 18.34 -7.41
CA GLY A 348 -16.34 19.48 -6.79
C GLY A 348 -14.83 19.32 -6.55
N ILE A 349 -14.26 18.12 -6.72
CA ILE A 349 -12.81 17.88 -6.58
C ILE A 349 -12.24 17.35 -7.90
N ALA A 350 -11.89 18.27 -8.80
CA ALA A 350 -11.48 17.92 -10.17
C ALA A 350 -10.18 17.09 -10.24
N ASP A 351 -9.28 17.28 -9.28
CA ASP A 351 -7.98 16.61 -9.25
C ASP A 351 -8.05 15.20 -8.66
N ALA A 352 -9.21 14.77 -8.14
CA ALA A 352 -9.37 13.43 -7.57
C ALA A 352 -9.29 12.34 -8.64
N ARG A 353 -8.61 11.23 -8.31
CA ARG A 353 -8.50 10.05 -9.17
C ARG A 353 -9.13 8.86 -8.48
N CYS A 354 -10.20 8.31 -9.05
CA CYS A 354 -10.93 7.20 -8.44
C CYS A 354 -10.87 5.96 -9.32
N ILE A 355 -10.71 4.81 -8.68
CA ILE A 355 -10.45 3.53 -9.33
C ILE A 355 -11.41 2.50 -8.76
N GLN A 356 -12.06 1.75 -9.65
CA GLN A 356 -12.70 0.48 -9.34
C GLN A 356 -11.67 -0.63 -9.54
N ARG A 357 -11.34 -1.35 -8.47
CA ARG A 357 -10.42 -2.48 -8.54
C ARG A 357 -11.14 -3.73 -9.03
N ALA A 358 -10.54 -4.45 -9.97
CA ALA A 358 -10.93 -5.81 -10.27
C ALA A 358 -10.49 -6.71 -9.11
N VAL A 359 -11.46 -7.11 -8.28
CA VAL A 359 -11.17 -7.95 -7.11
C VAL A 359 -10.77 -9.37 -7.54
N SER A 360 -9.56 -9.78 -7.16
CA SER A 360 -9.14 -11.19 -7.04
C SER A 360 -9.09 -11.67 -5.58
N SER A 361 -9.10 -10.74 -4.61
CA SER A 361 -8.99 -11.01 -3.17
C SER A 361 -10.13 -10.35 -2.39
N VAL A 362 -10.64 -11.05 -1.38
CA VAL A 362 -11.67 -10.57 -0.43
C VAL A 362 -11.15 -9.49 0.52
N MET A 363 -9.84 -9.27 0.60
CA MET A 363 -9.20 -8.28 1.48
C MET A 363 -8.99 -6.91 0.81
N SER A 364 -9.29 -6.76 -0.49
CA SER A 364 -9.18 -5.47 -1.20
C SER A 364 -10.53 -4.75 -1.24
N GLU A 365 -10.54 -3.46 -0.91
CA GLU A 365 -11.70 -2.62 -1.15
C GLU A 365 -11.95 -2.49 -2.65
N ARG A 366 -13.23 -2.46 -3.04
CA ARG A 366 -13.62 -2.50 -4.45
C ARG A 366 -13.38 -1.15 -5.13
N PHE A 367 -13.46 -0.05 -4.38
CA PHE A 367 -13.31 1.29 -4.91
C PHE A 367 -12.43 2.12 -4.00
N TYR A 368 -11.59 2.96 -4.59
CA TYR A 368 -10.83 3.96 -3.84
C TYR A 368 -10.64 5.23 -4.65
N CYS A 369 -10.47 6.34 -3.95
CA CYS A 369 -10.14 7.64 -4.50
C CYS A 369 -8.82 8.14 -3.92
N VAL A 370 -7.98 8.71 -4.77
CA VAL A 370 -6.71 9.33 -4.40
C VAL A 370 -6.82 10.84 -4.61
N LEU A 371 -6.70 11.58 -3.53
CA LEU A 371 -6.84 13.04 -3.45
C LEU A 371 -5.50 13.68 -3.21
N VAL A 372 -5.33 14.93 -3.65
CA VAL A 372 -4.15 15.76 -3.35
C VAL A 372 -4.61 17.05 -2.69
N TYR A 373 -3.99 17.39 -1.57
CA TYR A 373 -4.10 18.72 -0.96
C TYR A 373 -2.72 19.20 -0.52
N GLU A 374 -2.22 20.27 -1.15
CA GLU A 374 -0.85 20.76 -1.05
C GLU A 374 0.17 19.62 -1.14
N ARG A 375 0.88 19.30 -0.06
CA ARG A 375 1.89 18.25 0.00
C ARG A 375 1.33 16.89 0.47
N TYR A 376 0.04 16.78 0.71
CA TYR A 376 -0.61 15.59 1.23
C TYR A 376 -1.31 14.83 0.11
N VAL A 377 -1.23 13.50 0.18
CA VAL A 377 -2.01 12.59 -0.67
C VAL A 377 -2.90 11.77 0.24
N ALA A 378 -4.21 11.76 0.00
CA ALA A 378 -5.14 10.94 0.76
C ALA A 378 -5.71 9.82 -0.11
N VAL A 379 -5.70 8.59 0.40
CA VAL A 379 -6.42 7.45 -0.17
C VAL A 379 -7.64 7.21 0.71
N VAL A 380 -8.81 7.25 0.08
CA VAL A 380 -10.10 6.96 0.72
C VAL A 380 -10.72 5.80 -0.03
N ASP A 381 -11.02 4.73 0.67
CA ASP A 381 -11.53 3.48 0.13
C ASP A 381 -12.93 3.15 0.68
N SER A 382 -13.69 2.39 -0.10
CA SER A 382 -15.02 1.94 0.30
C SER A 382 -15.44 0.71 -0.51
N TYR A 383 -16.40 -0.04 0.03
CA TYR A 383 -17.09 -1.10 -0.70
C TYR A 383 -18.26 -0.53 -1.52
N GLY A 384 -18.70 -1.28 -2.53
CA GLY A 384 -19.87 -0.93 -3.33
C GLY A 384 -20.67 -2.16 -3.73
N LEU A 385 -21.76 -1.95 -4.48
CA LEU A 385 -22.63 -3.03 -4.95
C LEU A 385 -22.46 -3.20 -6.46
N GLY A 386 -21.83 -4.31 -6.88
CA GLY A 386 -21.47 -4.50 -8.29
C GLY A 386 -20.54 -3.38 -8.76
N ASP A 387 -20.80 -2.80 -9.92
CA ASP A 387 -19.94 -1.77 -10.53
C ASP A 387 -20.32 -0.34 -10.11
N LEU A 388 -21.08 -0.20 -9.02
CA LEU A 388 -21.49 1.09 -8.49
C LEU A 388 -20.77 1.36 -7.16
N PRO A 389 -19.99 2.44 -7.05
CA PRO A 389 -19.45 2.86 -5.77
C PRO A 389 -20.58 3.27 -4.84
N ALA A 390 -20.44 2.98 -3.55
CA ALA A 390 -21.37 3.48 -2.55
C ALA A 390 -21.22 5.02 -2.44
N PRO A 391 -22.32 5.78 -2.22
CA PRO A 391 -22.26 7.23 -2.03
C PRO A 391 -21.23 7.67 -0.97
N GLU A 392 -21.01 6.83 0.04
CA GLU A 392 -20.07 7.00 1.12
C GLU A 392 -18.64 7.18 0.63
N LEU A 393 -18.24 6.60 -0.51
CA LEU A 393 -16.91 6.82 -1.10
C LEU A 393 -16.69 8.30 -1.41
N TYR A 394 -17.65 8.93 -2.09
CA TYR A 394 -17.54 10.32 -2.49
C TYR A 394 -17.72 11.28 -1.32
N GLN A 395 -18.60 10.94 -0.38
CA GLN A 395 -18.80 11.73 0.84
C GLN A 395 -17.57 11.68 1.76
N ALA A 396 -16.97 10.50 1.96
CA ALA A 396 -15.72 10.36 2.71
C ALA A 396 -14.56 11.08 2.01
N ALA A 397 -14.47 11.01 0.68
CA ALA A 397 -13.46 11.75 -0.09
C ALA A 397 -13.61 13.28 0.04
N ALA A 398 -14.84 13.79 -0.05
CA ALA A 398 -15.16 15.19 0.19
C ALA A 398 -14.81 15.64 1.62
N ALA A 399 -15.12 14.81 2.61
CA ALA A 399 -14.81 15.08 4.01
C ALA A 399 -13.30 15.08 4.28
N GLN A 400 -12.58 14.08 3.78
CA GLN A 400 -11.13 14.00 3.89
C GLN A 400 -10.43 15.19 3.24
N TYR A 401 -10.90 15.65 2.07
CA TYR A 401 -10.37 16.87 1.45
C TYR A 401 -10.58 18.10 2.34
N SER A 402 -11.78 18.22 2.94
CA SER A 402 -12.12 19.31 3.86
C SER A 402 -11.26 19.27 5.13
N VAL A 403 -11.01 18.10 5.72
CA VAL A 403 -10.12 17.92 6.87
C VAL A 403 -8.72 18.45 6.55
N LEU A 404 -8.16 18.10 5.39
CA LEU A 404 -6.84 18.60 4.98
C LEU A 404 -6.83 20.12 4.84
N ALA A 405 -7.85 20.69 4.20
CA ALA A 405 -7.95 22.13 4.02
C ALA A 405 -8.10 22.89 5.35
N ASN A 406 -8.95 22.40 6.23
CA ASN A 406 -9.21 23.00 7.54
C ASN A 406 -8.04 22.82 8.51
N SER A 407 -7.22 21.76 8.36
CA SER A 407 -5.99 21.58 9.16
C SER A 407 -4.90 22.62 8.87
N ARG A 408 -5.06 23.42 7.80
CA ARG A 408 -4.05 24.37 7.31
C ARG A 408 -4.55 25.80 7.19
N ALA A 409 -5.85 26.04 7.34
CA ALA A 409 -6.37 27.40 7.41
C ALA A 409 -5.82 28.10 8.66
N PRO A 410 -5.25 29.32 8.55
CA PRO A 410 -5.04 30.15 9.74
C PRO A 410 -6.42 30.46 10.33
N GLY A 411 -6.64 29.99 11.57
CA GLY A 411 -7.88 30.18 12.31
C GLY A 411 -8.21 31.63 12.62
#